data_AF-A0A1G0H990-F1
#
_entry.id   AF-A0A1G0H990-F1
#
_cell.length_a   1.000
_cell.length_b   1.000
_cell.length_c   1.000
_cell.angle_alpha   90.00
_cell.angle_beta   90.00
_cell.angle_gamma   90.00
#
_symmetry.space_group_name_H-M   'P 1'
#
loop_
_entity.id
_entity.type
_entity.pdbx_description
1 polymer ?
#
loop_
_entity_poly.entity_id
_entity_poly.type
_entity_poly.pdbx_seq_one_letter_code
_entity_poly.pdbx_strand_id
1 'polypeptide(L)'
;MECINKKYPLGSKYQGVVLNHREVMCVRYLLKNYSILRIAKQMKLSPRTIGFYIGSVMLQLKCKNLQELLDSIKQSELLRYFDQIL
;
A
#
# COMPACT_ATOMS: atom_id res chain seq x y z
N MET A 1 -7.75 -10.66 17.41
CA MET A 1 -6.81 -10.18 16.37
C MET A 1 -7.33 -10.71 15.05
N GLU A 2 -8.24 -9.97 14.41
CA GLU A 2 -8.90 -10.45 13.19
C GLU A 2 -7.95 -10.36 12.00
N CYS A 3 -7.52 -11.52 11.50
CA CYS A 3 -6.74 -11.65 10.28
C CYS A 3 -7.66 -11.46 9.08
N ILE A 4 -8.04 -10.20 8.82
CA ILE A 4 -8.88 -9.86 7.67
C ILE A 4 -8.05 -10.11 6.40
N ASN A 5 -8.28 -11.25 5.72
CA ASN A 5 -7.71 -11.58 4.41
C ASN A 5 -8.41 -10.79 3.28
N LYS A 6 -8.51 -9.47 3.45
CA LYS A 6 -9.06 -8.57 2.43
C LYS A 6 -8.00 -8.36 1.36
N LYS A 7 -8.45 -8.57 0.13
CA LYS A 7 -7.70 -8.44 -1.12
C LYS A 7 -8.22 -7.23 -1.88
N TYR A 8 -7.30 -6.38 -2.33
CA TYR A 8 -7.61 -5.11 -2.97
C TYR A 8 -7.01 -5.10 -4.38
N PRO A 9 -7.79 -5.41 -5.43
CA PRO A 9 -7.31 -5.39 -6.80
C PRO A 9 -7.12 -3.95 -7.29
N LEU A 10 -6.09 -3.70 -8.10
CA LEU A 10 -5.75 -2.35 -8.58
C LEU A 10 -6.47 -1.92 -9.87
N GLY A 11 -7.39 -2.75 -10.36
CA GLY A 11 -8.17 -2.50 -11.59
C GLY A 11 -7.47 -2.99 -12.86
N SER A 12 -8.12 -2.75 -14.00
CA SER A 12 -7.74 -3.31 -15.30
C SER A 12 -6.35 -2.89 -15.80
N LYS A 13 -5.79 -1.78 -15.30
CA LYS A 13 -4.43 -1.34 -15.65
C LYS A 13 -3.34 -2.24 -15.04
N TYR A 14 -3.63 -2.86 -13.90
CA TYR A 14 -2.71 -3.70 -13.15
C TYR A 14 -3.32 -5.10 -12.95
N GLN A 15 -3.74 -5.72 -14.05
CA GLN A 15 -4.40 -7.04 -14.01
C GLN A 15 -3.55 -8.06 -13.26
N GLY A 16 -4.20 -8.81 -12.36
CA GLY A 16 -3.55 -9.82 -11.53
C GLY A 16 -2.77 -9.27 -10.33
N VAL A 17 -2.62 -7.94 -10.18
CA VAL A 17 -2.01 -7.34 -8.99
C VAL A 17 -3.07 -7.09 -7.93
N VAL A 18 -2.84 -7.70 -6.77
CA VAL A 18 -3.74 -7.63 -5.61
C VAL A 18 -2.92 -7.33 -4.38
N LEU A 19 -3.29 -6.29 -3.65
CA LEU A 19 -2.67 -5.93 -2.38
C LEU A 19 -3.45 -6.50 -1.22
N ASN A 20 -2.75 -6.83 -0.15
CA ASN A 20 -3.36 -7.16 1.12
C ASN A 20 -3.64 -5.90 1.96
N HIS A 21 -4.41 -6.06 3.03
CA HIS A 21 -4.79 -4.96 3.90
C HIS A 21 -3.62 -4.13 4.45
N ARG A 22 -2.51 -4.78 4.83
CA ARG A 22 -1.34 -4.08 5.41
C ARG A 22 -0.58 -3.29 4.35
N GLU A 23 -0.45 -3.84 3.16
CA GLU A 23 0.13 -3.16 2.00
C GLU A 23 -0.68 -1.90 1.66
N VAL A 24 -2.01 -2.03 1.59
CA VAL A 24 -2.90 -0.89 1.33
C VAL A 24 -2.80 0.17 2.42
N MET A 25 -2.71 -0.22 3.69
CA MET A 25 -2.49 0.73 4.78
C MET A 25 -1.18 1.50 4.66
N CYS A 26 -0.07 0.81 4.34
CA CYS A 26 1.21 1.47 4.12
C CYS A 26 1.11 2.48 2.97
N VAL A 27 0.54 2.07 1.84
CA VAL A 27 0.38 2.92 0.64
C VAL A 27 -0.53 4.12 0.91
N ARG A 28 -1.63 3.94 1.66
CA ARG A 28 -2.53 5.03 2.06
C ARG A 28 -1.80 6.09 2.86
N TYR A 29 -0.97 5.69 3.84
CA TYR A 29 -0.22 6.66 4.63
C TYR A 29 0.89 7.34 3.82
N LEU A 30 1.54 6.62 2.90
CA LEU A 30 2.50 7.20 1.97
C LEU A 30 1.87 8.30 1.11
N LEU A 31 0.66 8.09 0.58
CA LEU A 31 -0.08 9.12 -0.17
C LEU A 31 -0.43 10.36 0.67
N LYS A 32 -0.49 10.22 1.99
CA LYS A 32 -0.66 11.33 2.94
C LYS A 32 0.68 11.97 3.33
N ASN A 33 1.77 11.67 2.63
CA ASN A 33 3.14 12.11 2.92
C ASN A 33 3.67 11.69 4.30
N TYR A 34 3.25 10.54 4.82
CA TYR A 34 3.81 10.03 6.08
C TYR A 34 5.16 9.37 5.82
N SER A 35 6.14 9.65 6.69
CA SER A 35 7.43 8.95 6.67
C SER A 35 7.29 7.52 7.17
N ILE A 36 8.22 6.64 6.77
CA ILE A 36 8.25 5.23 7.22
C ILE A 36 8.20 5.12 8.75
N LEU A 37 8.90 6.00 9.47
CA LEU A 37 8.89 6.03 10.93
C LEU A 37 7.51 6.40 11.51
N ARG A 38 6.81 7.34 10.87
CA ARG A 38 5.45 7.72 11.28
C ARG A 38 4.46 6.60 11.00
N ILE A 39 4.57 5.94 9.86
CA ILE A 39 3.74 4.79 9.48
C ILE A 39 3.97 3.65 10.47
N ALA A 40 5.23 3.35 10.80
CA ALA A 40 5.60 2.34 11.78
C ALA A 40 4.94 2.58 13.15
N LYS A 41 4.98 3.83 13.64
CA LYS A 41 4.28 4.24 14.87
C LYS A 41 2.77 4.06 14.76
N GLN A 42 2.17 4.52 13.66
CA GLN A 42 0.72 4.45 13.44
C GLN A 42 0.20 3.01 13.37
N MET A 43 0.94 2.13 12.71
CA MET A 43 0.58 0.72 12.54
C MET A 43 1.07 -0.17 13.68
N LYS A 44 1.82 0.37 14.66
CA LYS A 44 2.49 -0.38 15.74
C LYS A 44 3.37 -1.52 15.20
N LEU A 45 4.13 -1.24 14.14
CA LEU A 45 5.03 -2.18 13.48
C LEU A 45 6.46 -1.64 13.43
N SER A 46 7.44 -2.51 13.16
CA SER A 46 8.82 -2.06 12.97
C SER A 46 8.98 -1.31 11.63
N PRO A 47 9.87 -0.30 11.55
CA PRO A 47 10.19 0.37 10.29
C PRO A 47 10.65 -0.61 9.19
N ARG A 48 11.34 -1.69 9.58
CA ARG A 48 11.75 -2.78 8.68
C ARG A 48 10.53 -3.46 8.05
N THR A 49 9.51 -3.76 8.85
CA THR A 49 8.25 -4.37 8.38
C THR A 49 7.51 -3.45 7.41
N ILE A 50 7.46 -2.14 7.71
CA ILE A 50 6.88 -1.16 6.79
C ILE A 50 7.65 -1.12 5.47
N GLY A 51 9.00 -1.10 5.53
CA GLY A 51 9.85 -1.17 4.34
C GLY A 51 9.62 -2.44 3.52
N PHE A 52 9.42 -3.58 4.18
CA PHE A 52 9.07 -4.84 3.52
C PHE A 52 7.72 -4.74 2.78
N TYR A 53 6.68 -4.18 3.42
CA TYR A 53 5.39 -4.01 2.74
C TYR A 53 5.48 -3.07 1.54
N ILE A 54 6.13 -1.92 1.70
CA ILE A 54 6.33 -0.96 0.60
C ILE A 54 7.13 -1.60 -0.54
N GLY A 55 8.21 -2.33 -0.21
CA GLY A 55 9.02 -3.05 -1.18
C GLY A 55 8.24 -4.13 -1.93
N SER A 56 7.40 -4.90 -1.22
CA SER A 56 6.48 -5.88 -1.82
C SER A 56 5.57 -5.23 -2.87
N VAL A 57 4.90 -4.12 -2.50
CA VAL A 57 4.03 -3.38 -3.44
C VAL A 57 4.82 -2.86 -4.64
N MET A 58 6.00 -2.29 -4.42
CA MET A 58 6.86 -1.80 -5.50
C MET A 58 7.26 -2.93 -6.47
N LEU A 59 7.61 -4.12 -5.96
CA LEU A 59 7.94 -5.28 -6.76
C LEU A 59 6.74 -5.76 -7.59
N GLN A 60 5.55 -5.82 -6.99
CA GLN A 60 4.32 -6.22 -7.67
C GLN A 60 3.94 -5.23 -8.79
N LEU A 61 4.18 -3.93 -8.60
CA LEU A 61 3.90 -2.88 -9.58
C LEU A 61 5.07 -2.55 -10.50
N LYS A 62 6.21 -3.22 -10.30
CA LYS A 62 7.46 -2.98 -11.05
C LYS A 62 7.94 -1.52 -10.97
N CYS A 63 7.70 -0.85 -9.85
CA CYS A 63 8.12 0.52 -9.61
C CYS A 63 9.59 0.56 -9.17
N LYS A 64 10.39 1.47 -9.73
CA LYS A 64 11.81 1.62 -9.40
C LYS A 64 12.06 2.53 -8.20
N ASN A 65 11.12 3.43 -7.93
CA ASN A 65 11.22 4.40 -6.86
C ASN A 65 9.84 4.70 -6.25
N LEU A 66 9.84 5.39 -5.11
CA LEU A 66 8.62 5.73 -4.38
C LEU A 66 7.68 6.62 -5.19
N GLN A 67 8.21 7.49 -6.05
CA GLN A 67 7.39 8.42 -6.83
C GLN A 67 6.59 7.68 -7.91
N GLU A 68 7.21 6.72 -8.61
CA GLU A 68 6.52 5.82 -9.55
C GLU A 68 5.45 4.98 -8.85
N LEU A 69 5.70 4.55 -7.61
CA LEU A 69 4.69 3.88 -6.81
C LEU A 69 3.49 4.80 -6.57
N LEU A 70 3.72 6.02 -6.06
CA LEU A 70 2.63 6.95 -5.78
C LEU A 70 1.82 7.32 -7.02
N ASP A 71 2.50 7.51 -8.16
CA ASP A 71 1.85 7.78 -9.45
C ASP A 71 1.00 6.59 -9.92
N SER A 72 1.56 5.37 -9.85
CA SER A 72 0.85 4.15 -10.21
C SER A 72 -0.41 3.95 -9.37
N ILE A 73 -0.34 4.22 -8.07
CA ILE A 73 -1.48 4.10 -7.18
C ILE A 73 -2.55 5.14 -7.50
N LYS A 74 -2.17 6.40 -7.79
CA LYS A 74 -3.13 7.45 -8.19
C LYS A 74 -3.85 7.12 -9.50
N GLN A 75 -3.19 6.39 -10.41
CA GLN A 75 -3.75 5.95 -11.68
C GLN A 75 -4.47 4.59 -11.59
N SER A 76 -4.47 3.96 -10.41
CA SER A 76 -5.14 2.68 -10.14
C SER A 76 -6.52 2.90 -9.53
N GLU A 77 -7.31 1.84 -9.46
CA GLU A 77 -8.59 1.85 -8.76
C GLU A 77 -8.46 1.73 -7.23
N LEU A 78 -7.23 1.65 -6.70
CA LEU A 78 -6.99 1.41 -5.28
C LEU A 78 -7.60 2.49 -4.37
N LEU A 79 -7.66 3.73 -4.84
CA LEU A 79 -8.23 4.86 -4.09
C LEU A 79 -9.70 4.64 -3.72
N ARG A 80 -10.44 3.81 -4.44
CA ARG A 80 -11.85 3.49 -4.13
C ARG A 80 -12.00 2.75 -2.80
N TYR A 81 -10.99 1.97 -2.41
CA TYR A 81 -11.02 1.21 -1.16
C TYR A 81 -10.60 2.02 0.06
N PHE A 82 -10.09 3.23 -0.15
CA PHE A 82 -9.59 4.05 0.96
C PHE A 82 -10.73 4.52 1.88
N ASP A 83 -11.94 4.71 1.37
CA ASP A 83 -13.12 5.01 2.19
C ASP A 83 -13.62 3.79 2.97
N GLN A 84 -13.35 2.59 2.48
CA GLN A 84 -13.81 1.33 3.09
C GLN A 84 -12.89 0.80 4.20
N ILE A 85 -11.74 1.44 4.39
CA ILE A 85 -10.78 1.07 5.44
C ILE A 85 -10.85 2.13 6.54
N LEU A 86 -11.87 1.96 7.37
CA LEU A 86 -12.13 2.67 8.63
C LEU A 86 -12.57 1.63 9.66
#